data_AF-A0A8J2H765-F1
#
_entry.id   AF-A0A8J2H765-F1
#
_cell.length_a   1.000
_cell.length_b   1.000
_cell.length_c   1.000
_cell.angle_alpha   90.00
_cell.angle_beta   90.00
_cell.angle_gamma   90.00
#
_symmetry.space_group_name_H-M   'P 1'
#
loop_
_entity.id
_entity.type
_entity.pdbx_description
1 polymer ?
#
loop_
_entity_poly.entity_id
_entity_poly.type
_entity_poly.pdbx_seq_one_letter_code
_entity_poly.pdbx_strand_id
1 'polypeptide(L)'
;MDTIASKIICYCILGFGLLSVKIIWLIYIFYQKDIVNIANDLHILDNNIKKCKFYSPEKDYLMYLVFIGNFVICNGVFLFEFFLYFSITQPLWAIPYVISSWTLTQYTLFLDSILLRFRNLNNMILKLGNINTEFEFDSIHVPRVTVSESTIINAVQMINYNHTSLCEISRKVAEFYALPTLVAILYFVATATYNLYYILKPFVTNNKYEEFSIFVYIETSSTFLMTFFDFLALITNTIRISREVKNIALSVHLLLDRCKEYPRVRNTIAGTIVTYLLILVQFRLI
;
A
#
# COMPACT_ATOMS: atom_id res chain seq x y z
N MET A 1 -36.11 22.83 -10.72
CA MET A 1 -36.11 21.45 -11.24
C MET A 1 -34.96 20.67 -10.59
N ASP A 2 -35.01 20.45 -9.28
CA ASP A 2 -34.19 19.39 -8.66
C ASP A 2 -34.84 18.06 -9.07
N THR A 3 -34.36 17.57 -10.20
CA THR A 3 -34.99 16.53 -10.98
C THR A 3 -35.05 15.24 -10.16
N ILE A 4 -36.18 14.55 -10.25
CA ILE A 4 -36.39 13.17 -9.80
C ILE A 4 -35.17 12.28 -10.13
N ALA A 5 -34.50 12.55 -11.26
CA ALA A 5 -33.24 11.95 -11.65
C ALA A 5 -32.12 12.03 -10.59
N SER A 6 -31.90 13.19 -9.95
CA SER A 6 -30.87 13.34 -8.92
C SER A 6 -31.17 12.47 -7.69
N LYS A 7 -32.44 12.42 -7.26
CA LYS A 7 -32.87 11.54 -6.16
C LYS A 7 -32.71 10.07 -6.52
N ILE A 8 -33.03 9.68 -7.75
CA ILE A 8 -32.82 8.30 -8.24
C ILE A 8 -31.33 7.95 -8.21
N ILE A 9 -30.46 8.81 -8.74
CA ILE A 9 -29.00 8.60 -8.72
C ILE A 9 -28.50 8.45 -7.28
N CYS A 10 -28.98 9.28 -6.37
CA CYS A 10 -28.68 9.22 -4.94
C CYS A 10 -29.03 7.83 -4.35
N TYR A 11 -30.25 7.34 -4.53
CA TYR A 11 -30.64 6.01 -4.05
C TYR A 11 -29.84 4.87 -4.71
N CYS A 12 -29.49 4.99 -5.99
CA CYS A 12 -28.65 4.01 -6.68
C CYS A 12 -27.24 3.95 -6.08
N ILE A 13 -26.62 5.10 -5.78
CA ILE A 13 -25.28 5.17 -5.15
C ILE A 13 -25.32 4.58 -3.75
N LEU A 14 -26.34 4.91 -2.95
CA LEU A 14 -26.52 4.34 -1.61
C LEU A 14 -26.69 2.81 -1.67
N GLY A 15 -27.56 2.33 -2.58
CA GLY A 15 -27.77 0.90 -2.79
C GLY A 15 -26.48 0.19 -3.20
N PHE A 16 -25.72 0.78 -4.11
CA PHE A 16 -24.41 0.27 -4.51
C PHE A 16 -23.42 0.27 -3.34
N GLY A 17 -23.35 1.34 -2.55
CA GLY A 17 -22.50 1.43 -1.36
C GLY A 17 -22.82 0.34 -0.33
N LEU A 18 -24.09 0.12 -0.02
CA LEU A 18 -24.50 -0.92 0.93
C LEU A 18 -24.20 -2.33 0.39
N LEU A 19 -24.32 -2.56 -0.91
CA LEU A 19 -23.89 -3.81 -1.54
C LEU A 19 -22.38 -4.00 -1.47
N SER A 20 -21.61 -2.94 -1.75
CA SER A 20 -20.15 -2.93 -1.63
C SER A 20 -19.70 -3.29 -0.22
N VAL A 21 -20.33 -2.72 0.81
CA VAL A 21 -20.08 -3.08 2.21
C VAL A 21 -20.32 -4.56 2.45
N LYS A 22 -21.47 -5.10 2.02
CA LYS A 22 -21.78 -6.52 2.20
C LYS A 22 -20.75 -7.42 1.51
N ILE A 23 -20.35 -7.07 0.29
CA ILE A 23 -19.34 -7.81 -0.47
C ILE A 23 -17.99 -7.79 0.28
N ILE A 24 -17.53 -6.61 0.70
CA ILE A 24 -16.28 -6.46 1.46
C ILE A 24 -16.33 -7.33 2.73
N TRP A 25 -17.40 -7.21 3.52
CA TRP A 25 -17.55 -7.99 4.75
C TRP A 25 -17.58 -9.50 4.51
N LEU A 26 -18.28 -9.97 3.47
CA LEU A 26 -18.30 -11.39 3.11
C LEU A 26 -16.89 -11.88 2.79
N ILE A 27 -16.11 -11.12 2.03
CA ILE A 27 -14.71 -11.47 1.72
C ILE A 27 -13.89 -11.57 3.00
N TYR A 28 -14.00 -10.58 3.90
CA TYR A 28 -13.30 -10.61 5.19
C TYR A 28 -13.66 -11.83 6.03
N ILE A 29 -14.93 -12.25 6.02
CA ILE A 29 -15.38 -13.44 6.76
C ILE A 29 -14.84 -14.71 6.12
N PHE A 30 -14.96 -14.87 4.80
CA PHE A 30 -14.51 -16.08 4.09
C PHE A 30 -12.99 -16.26 4.13
N TYR A 31 -12.24 -15.18 3.98
CA TYR A 31 -10.78 -15.19 3.89
C TYR A 31 -10.12 -14.80 5.23
N GLN A 32 -10.85 -14.80 6.34
CA GLN A 32 -10.31 -14.46 7.66
C GLN A 32 -9.10 -15.31 8.05
N LYS A 33 -9.15 -16.62 7.74
CA LYS A 33 -8.03 -17.53 8.02
C LYS A 33 -6.80 -17.17 7.20
N ASP A 34 -6.98 -16.76 5.95
CA ASP A 34 -5.88 -16.44 5.06
C ASP A 34 -5.16 -15.17 5.50
N ILE A 35 -5.89 -14.12 5.90
CA ILE A 35 -5.25 -12.89 6.42
C ILE A 35 -4.49 -13.13 7.73
N VAL A 36 -4.99 -14.01 8.60
CA VAL A 36 -4.27 -14.41 9.82
C VAL A 36 -3.01 -15.21 9.49
N ASN A 37 -3.09 -16.12 8.51
CA ASN A 37 -1.93 -16.88 8.04
C ASN A 37 -0.87 -15.96 7.42
N ILE A 38 -1.28 -15.00 6.60
CA ILE A 38 -0.40 -13.96 6.02
C ILE A 38 0.31 -13.18 7.14
N ALA A 39 -0.42 -12.76 8.18
CA ALA A 39 0.18 -12.03 9.30
C ALA A 39 1.17 -12.89 10.10
N ASN A 40 0.88 -14.19 10.27
CA ASN A 40 1.80 -15.14 10.91
C ASN A 40 3.06 -15.36 10.07
N ASP A 41 2.91 -15.57 8.75
CA ASP A 41 4.03 -15.71 7.81
C ASP A 41 4.93 -14.46 7.87
N LEU A 42 4.33 -13.27 7.91
CA LEU A 42 5.05 -12.00 8.03
C LEU A 42 5.78 -11.86 9.37
N HIS A 43 5.18 -12.30 10.48
CA HIS A 43 5.81 -12.31 11.80
C HIS A 43 6.99 -13.29 11.89
N ILE A 44 6.85 -14.48 11.30
CA ILE A 44 7.94 -15.46 11.20
C ILE A 44 9.08 -14.88 10.37
N LEU A 45 8.77 -14.25 9.24
CA LEU A 45 9.75 -13.58 8.39
C LEU A 45 10.50 -12.47 9.15
N ASP A 46 9.79 -11.64 9.91
CA ASP A 46 10.41 -10.60 10.74
C ASP A 46 11.38 -11.16 11.77
N ASN A 47 11.00 -12.26 12.42
CA ASN A 47 11.88 -12.92 13.39
C ASN A 47 13.11 -13.51 12.72
N ASN A 48 13.02 -13.94 11.46
CA ASN A 48 14.17 -14.40 10.69
C ASN A 48 15.06 -13.24 10.25
N ILE A 49 14.47 -12.12 9.80
CA ILE A 49 15.19 -10.91 9.42
C ILE A 49 15.91 -10.27 10.61
N LYS A 50 15.30 -10.23 11.81
CA LYS A 50 15.92 -9.69 13.03
C LYS A 50 17.14 -10.49 13.49
N LYS A 51 17.25 -11.77 13.13
CA LYS A 51 18.44 -12.59 13.42
C LYS A 51 19.63 -12.25 12.51
N CYS A 52 19.44 -11.46 11.44
CA CYS A 52 20.51 -10.99 10.58
C CYS A 52 21.39 -9.94 11.29
N LYS A 53 22.70 -10.19 11.34
CA LYS A 53 23.68 -9.26 11.92
C LYS A 53 23.75 -7.88 11.22
N PHE A 54 23.27 -7.80 9.96
CA PHE A 54 23.31 -6.58 9.13
C PHE A 54 21.97 -5.79 9.13
N TYR A 55 20.99 -6.23 9.92
CA TYR A 55 19.70 -5.56 10.02
C TYR A 55 19.85 -4.17 10.65
N SER A 56 19.23 -3.17 10.02
CA SER A 56 19.07 -1.84 10.59
C SER A 56 17.62 -1.45 10.38
N PRO A 57 16.83 -1.27 11.45
CA PRO A 57 15.42 -0.91 11.32
C PRO A 57 15.31 0.50 10.75
N GLU A 58 14.82 0.61 9.53
CA GLU A 58 14.36 1.89 8.99
C GLU A 58 12.99 2.22 9.62
N LYS A 59 12.80 3.48 10.03
CA LYS A 59 11.53 3.95 10.60
C LYS A 59 10.81 4.79 9.56
N ASP A 60 9.68 4.31 9.06
CA ASP A 60 8.81 5.11 8.20
C ASP A 60 7.65 5.70 9.02
N TYR A 61 7.78 6.98 9.40
CA TYR A 61 6.74 7.70 10.14
C TYR A 61 5.54 8.07 9.26
N LEU A 62 5.68 7.98 7.94
CA LEU A 62 4.64 8.34 6.97
C LEU A 62 3.44 7.39 7.11
N MET A 63 3.68 6.13 7.46
CA MET A 63 2.65 5.13 7.77
C MET A 63 1.69 5.60 8.89
N TYR A 64 2.25 6.06 10.00
CA TYR A 64 1.48 6.54 11.15
C TYR A 64 0.68 7.78 10.79
N LEU A 65 1.25 8.69 9.99
CA LEU A 65 0.56 9.89 9.53
C LEU A 65 -0.62 9.57 8.62
N VAL A 66 -0.47 8.65 7.66
CA VAL A 66 -1.58 8.22 6.78
C VAL A 66 -2.70 7.58 7.59
N PHE A 67 -2.37 6.70 8.54
CA PHE A 67 -3.36 6.06 9.40
C PHE A 67 -4.09 7.06 10.30
N ILE A 68 -3.36 7.93 11.00
CA ILE A 68 -3.96 8.95 11.89
C ILE A 68 -4.80 9.93 11.07
N GLY A 69 -4.30 10.36 9.91
CA GLY A 69 -5.02 11.25 9.00
C GLY A 69 -6.35 10.63 8.57
N ASN A 70 -6.33 9.39 8.07
CA ASN A 70 -7.58 8.75 7.66
C ASN A 70 -8.53 8.50 8.84
N PHE A 71 -8.00 8.12 10.00
CA PHE A 71 -8.82 7.95 11.20
C PHE A 71 -9.52 9.25 11.60
N VAL A 72 -8.81 10.38 11.63
CA VAL A 72 -9.39 11.69 11.99
C VAL A 72 -10.48 12.09 11.00
N ILE A 73 -10.23 11.94 9.69
CA ILE A 73 -11.21 12.36 8.67
C ILE A 73 -12.43 11.43 8.67
N CYS A 74 -12.25 10.10 8.77
CA CYS A 74 -13.36 9.15 8.88
C CYS A 74 -14.26 9.46 10.09
N ASN A 75 -13.66 9.71 11.27
CA ASN A 75 -14.41 10.10 12.45
C ASN A 75 -15.08 11.47 12.25
N GLY A 76 -14.40 12.42 11.61
CA GLY A 76 -14.97 13.72 11.28
C GLY A 76 -16.25 13.58 10.44
N VAL A 77 -16.18 12.85 9.31
CA VAL A 77 -17.33 12.61 8.42
C VAL A 77 -18.46 11.92 9.17
N PHE A 78 -18.15 10.87 9.95
CA PHE A 78 -19.15 10.14 10.71
C PHE A 78 -19.85 11.02 11.77
N LEU A 79 -19.08 11.83 12.52
CA LEU A 79 -19.63 12.74 13.52
C LEU A 79 -20.43 13.88 12.87
N PHE A 80 -19.98 14.42 11.74
CA PHE A 80 -20.71 15.44 11.00
C PHE A 80 -22.08 14.93 10.53
N GLU A 81 -22.15 13.74 9.96
CA GLU A 81 -23.43 13.12 9.57
C GLU A 81 -24.33 12.85 10.79
N PHE A 82 -23.75 12.39 11.91
CA PHE A 82 -24.52 12.07 13.11
C PHE A 82 -25.10 13.30 13.82
N PHE A 83 -24.34 14.41 13.90
CA PHE A 83 -24.75 15.59 14.67
C PHE A 83 -25.54 16.62 13.86
N LEU A 84 -25.27 16.78 12.56
CA LEU A 84 -25.94 17.81 11.76
C LEU A 84 -27.34 17.41 11.32
N TYR A 85 -27.62 16.12 11.19
CA TYR A 85 -28.88 15.63 10.66
C TYR A 85 -29.43 14.52 11.55
N PHE A 86 -30.38 14.91 12.42
CA PHE A 86 -31.06 14.02 13.37
C PHE A 86 -32.06 13.08 12.67
N SER A 87 -31.64 12.34 11.64
CA SER A 87 -32.46 11.39 10.90
C SER A 87 -31.76 10.02 10.82
N ILE A 88 -32.50 8.96 11.16
CA ILE A 88 -32.06 7.56 11.17
C ILE A 88 -31.51 7.09 9.81
N THR A 89 -31.92 7.73 8.71
CA THR A 89 -31.53 7.35 7.35
C THR A 89 -30.15 7.87 6.94
N GLN A 90 -29.59 8.85 7.63
CA GLN A 90 -28.35 9.49 7.19
C GLN A 90 -27.06 8.73 7.53
N PRO A 91 -26.88 8.10 8.72
CA PRO A 91 -25.70 7.29 9.00
C PRO A 91 -25.44 6.15 7.98
N LEU A 92 -26.46 5.76 7.22
CA LEU A 92 -26.34 4.78 6.13
C LEU A 92 -25.46 5.28 4.96
N TRP A 93 -25.19 6.59 4.87
CA TRP A 93 -24.32 7.21 3.87
C TRP A 93 -22.85 7.18 4.28
N ALA A 94 -22.54 7.51 5.54
CA ALA A 94 -21.18 7.40 6.06
C ALA A 94 -20.67 5.96 6.08
N ILE A 95 -21.52 4.97 6.35
CA ILE A 95 -21.07 3.58 6.55
C ILE A 95 -20.32 3.02 5.34
N PRO A 96 -20.87 3.01 4.10
CA PRO A 96 -20.14 2.55 2.92
C PRO A 96 -18.86 3.31 2.64
N TYR A 97 -18.88 4.61 2.94
CA TYR A 97 -17.74 5.49 2.75
C TYR A 97 -16.59 5.16 3.69
N VAL A 98 -16.86 5.09 4.99
CA VAL A 98 -15.88 4.74 6.03
C VAL A 98 -15.31 3.34 5.78
N ILE A 99 -16.16 2.35 5.47
CA ILE A 99 -15.70 0.96 5.24
C ILE A 99 -14.81 0.86 3.99
N SER A 100 -15.18 1.55 2.90
CA SER A 100 -14.38 1.55 1.67
C SER A 100 -13.03 2.25 1.89
N SER A 101 -13.02 3.39 2.59
CA SER A 101 -11.78 4.13 2.89
C SER A 101 -10.86 3.33 3.80
N TRP A 102 -11.44 2.71 4.83
CA TRP A 102 -10.70 1.87 5.75
C TRP A 102 -10.07 0.67 5.02
N THR A 103 -10.79 0.06 4.08
CA THR A 103 -10.27 -1.04 3.25
C THR A 103 -9.06 -0.60 2.42
N LEU A 104 -9.13 0.56 1.76
CA LEU A 104 -7.99 1.09 0.99
C LEU A 104 -6.81 1.44 1.89
N THR A 105 -7.07 2.02 3.06
CA THR A 105 -6.02 2.36 4.03
C THR A 105 -5.36 1.10 4.59
N GLN A 106 -6.13 0.08 4.97
CA GLN A 106 -5.59 -1.21 5.42
C GLN A 106 -4.68 -1.82 4.37
N TYR A 107 -5.13 -1.87 3.11
CA TYR A 107 -4.29 -2.39 2.03
C TYR A 107 -3.00 -1.58 1.88
N THR A 108 -3.12 -0.24 1.89
CA THR A 108 -1.98 0.68 1.79
C THR A 108 -0.98 0.49 2.92
N LEU A 109 -1.44 0.26 4.15
CA LEU A 109 -0.59 -0.02 5.31
C LEU A 109 0.12 -1.36 5.20
N PHE A 110 -0.56 -2.39 4.71
CA PHE A 110 0.06 -3.69 4.43
C PHE A 110 1.15 -3.58 3.36
N LEU A 111 0.86 -2.85 2.28
CA LEU A 111 1.83 -2.56 1.23
C LEU A 111 3.06 -1.84 1.78
N ASP A 112 2.88 -0.77 2.55
CA ASP A 112 4.00 -0.01 3.13
C ASP A 112 4.82 -0.85 4.13
N SER A 113 4.16 -1.70 4.91
CA SER A 113 4.81 -2.68 5.79
C SER A 113 5.70 -3.65 4.99
N ILE A 114 5.23 -4.14 3.85
CA ILE A 114 6.00 -5.00 2.94
C ILE A 114 7.15 -4.20 2.30
N LEU A 115 6.91 -2.96 1.86
CA LEU A 115 7.91 -2.07 1.30
C LEU A 115 9.09 -1.85 2.25
N LEU A 116 8.80 -1.59 3.53
CA LEU A 116 9.82 -1.41 4.56
C LEU A 116 10.73 -2.63 4.69
N ARG A 117 10.16 -3.84 4.54
CA ARG A 117 10.93 -5.09 4.58
C ARG A 117 11.78 -5.28 3.33
N PHE A 118 11.29 -4.91 2.15
CA PHE A 118 12.09 -4.91 0.93
C PHE A 118 13.27 -3.93 1.04
N ARG A 119 13.06 -2.71 1.56
CA ARG A 119 14.14 -1.74 1.83
C ARG A 119 15.17 -2.29 2.80
N ASN A 120 14.72 -2.91 3.89
CA ASN A 120 15.63 -3.54 4.86
C ASN A 120 16.47 -4.66 4.22
N LEU A 121 15.88 -5.49 3.34
CA LEU A 121 16.61 -6.51 2.58
C LEU A 121 17.62 -5.88 1.60
N ASN A 122 17.25 -4.82 0.89
CA ASN A 122 18.16 -4.08 0.01
C ASN A 122 19.34 -3.50 0.77
N ASN A 123 19.08 -2.88 1.93
CA ASN A 123 20.13 -2.37 2.80
C ASN A 123 21.05 -3.49 3.31
N MET A 124 20.51 -4.68 3.60
CA MET A 124 21.34 -5.85 3.94
C MET A 124 22.23 -6.30 2.78
N ILE A 125 21.72 -6.31 1.54
CA ILE A 125 22.50 -6.63 0.34
C ILE A 125 23.63 -5.61 0.15
N LEU A 126 23.33 -4.32 0.24
CA LEU A 126 24.33 -3.25 0.10
C LEU A 126 25.42 -3.34 1.18
N LYS A 127 25.04 -3.57 2.44
CA LYS A 127 25.99 -3.77 3.55
C LYS A 127 26.84 -5.04 3.38
N LEU A 128 26.23 -6.14 2.93
CA LEU A 128 26.96 -7.38 2.63
C LEU A 128 27.97 -7.17 1.50
N GLY A 129 27.58 -6.39 0.49
CA GLY A 129 28.46 -5.99 -0.59
C GLY A 129 29.51 -4.95 -0.19
N ASN A 130 29.47 -4.37 1.01
CA ASN A 130 30.23 -3.18 1.44
C ASN A 130 30.09 -2.00 0.47
N ILE A 131 28.89 -1.83 -0.12
CA ILE A 131 28.57 -0.75 -1.05
C ILE A 131 28.08 0.42 -0.20
N ASN A 132 28.99 1.31 0.19
CA ASN A 132 28.59 2.60 0.74
C ASN A 132 27.92 3.39 -0.39
N THR A 133 26.61 3.62 -0.26
CA THR A 133 25.85 4.54 -1.13
C THR A 133 25.99 6.01 -0.69
N GLU A 134 26.75 6.27 0.37
CA GLU A 134 27.07 7.62 0.83
C GLU A 134 28.47 8.00 0.34
N PHE A 135 28.49 8.87 -0.67
CA PHE A 135 29.60 9.71 -1.10
C PHE A 135 30.91 8.99 -1.48
N GLU A 136 31.11 8.78 -2.78
CA GLU A 136 32.44 8.94 -3.35
C GLU A 136 32.94 10.35 -3.00
N PHE A 137 34.02 10.41 -2.22
CA PHE A 137 35.24 11.20 -2.43
C PHE A 137 35.95 11.32 -1.08
N ASP A 138 36.65 10.26 -0.68
CA ASP A 138 38.04 10.33 -0.21
C ASP A 138 38.46 9.03 0.49
N SER A 139 39.74 8.71 0.34
CA SER A 139 40.49 7.60 0.94
C SER A 139 40.37 6.21 0.29
N ILE A 140 41.20 6.06 -0.75
CA ILE A 140 42.24 5.01 -0.86
C ILE A 140 42.27 4.04 0.34
N HIS A 141 42.12 2.74 0.03
CA HIS A 141 42.23 1.57 0.93
C HIS A 141 41.07 1.34 1.90
N VAL A 142 39.93 0.91 1.36
CA VAL A 142 38.98 0.10 2.14
C VAL A 142 39.59 -1.31 2.29
N PRO A 143 39.88 -1.79 3.51
CA PRO A 143 40.36 -3.15 3.69
C PRO A 143 39.29 -4.12 3.19
N ARG A 144 39.66 -4.99 2.24
CA ARG A 144 38.84 -6.15 1.82
C ARG A 144 38.56 -6.97 3.08
N VAL A 145 37.38 -6.79 3.67
CA VAL A 145 36.97 -7.59 4.82
C VAL A 145 36.95 -9.04 4.36
N THR A 146 37.84 -9.85 4.91
CA THR A 146 37.89 -11.30 4.75
C THR A 146 36.71 -11.93 5.49
N VAL A 147 35.50 -11.61 5.04
CA VAL A 147 34.30 -12.35 5.45
C VAL A 147 34.46 -13.74 4.86
N SER A 148 34.45 -14.77 5.71
CA SER A 148 34.58 -16.15 5.25
C SER A 148 33.57 -16.46 4.15
N GLU A 149 34.00 -17.15 3.09
CA GLU A 149 33.18 -17.47 1.92
C GLU A 149 31.86 -18.14 2.31
N SER A 150 31.88 -18.98 3.36
CA SER A 150 30.69 -19.62 3.94
C SER A 150 29.71 -18.64 4.58
N THR A 151 30.20 -17.57 5.21
CA THR A 151 29.34 -16.53 5.81
C THR A 151 28.66 -15.68 4.73
N ILE A 152 29.36 -15.38 3.63
CA ILE A 152 28.79 -14.67 2.48
C ILE A 152 27.73 -15.55 1.80
N ILE A 153 28.04 -16.83 1.54
CA ILE A 153 27.09 -17.77 0.92
C ILE A 153 25.82 -17.93 1.78
N ASN A 154 25.98 -18.12 3.09
CA ASN A 154 24.85 -18.24 4.00
C ASN A 154 24.00 -16.95 4.06
N ALA A 155 24.65 -15.77 4.05
CA ALA A 155 23.95 -14.49 4.03
C ALA A 155 23.17 -14.28 2.72
N VAL A 156 23.76 -14.60 1.57
CA VAL A 156 23.09 -14.53 0.26
C VAL A 156 21.91 -15.49 0.18
N GLN A 157 22.08 -16.74 0.64
CA GLN A 157 20.99 -17.72 0.66
C GLN A 157 19.84 -17.29 1.56
N MET A 158 20.15 -16.71 2.73
CA MET A 158 19.13 -16.23 3.66
C MET A 158 18.41 -14.99 3.13
N ILE A 159 19.13 -14.07 2.47
CA ILE A 159 18.51 -12.93 1.77
C ILE A 159 17.58 -13.41 0.65
N ASN A 160 18.01 -14.38 -0.15
CA ASN A 160 17.17 -14.95 -1.21
C ASN A 160 15.89 -15.58 -0.64
N TYR A 161 16.03 -16.43 0.38
CA TYR A 161 14.89 -17.07 1.02
C TYR A 161 13.90 -16.04 1.59
N ASN A 162 14.40 -15.03 2.29
CA ASN A 162 13.56 -13.96 2.84
C ASN A 162 12.89 -13.14 1.73
N HIS A 163 13.58 -12.88 0.63
CA HIS A 163 13.01 -12.20 -0.52
C HIS A 163 11.89 -13.01 -1.19
N THR A 164 12.14 -14.29 -1.51
CA THR A 164 11.12 -15.17 -2.09
C THR A 164 9.90 -15.27 -1.19
N SER A 165 10.11 -15.42 0.12
CA SER A 165 9.02 -15.45 1.11
C SER A 165 8.25 -14.13 1.13
N LEU A 166 8.94 -12.99 1.08
CA LEU A 166 8.29 -11.67 1.05
C LEU A 166 7.50 -11.44 -0.25
N CYS A 167 7.99 -11.93 -1.39
CA CYS A 167 7.24 -11.93 -2.65
C CYS A 167 5.98 -12.81 -2.58
N GLU A 168 6.08 -13.99 -1.98
CA GLU A 168 4.92 -14.87 -1.79
C GLU A 168 3.87 -14.23 -0.89
N ILE A 169 4.29 -13.62 0.22
CA ILE A 169 3.41 -12.86 1.13
C ILE A 169 2.77 -11.68 0.38
N SER A 170 3.57 -10.92 -0.37
CA SER A 170 3.07 -9.80 -1.19
C SER A 170 2.00 -10.24 -2.18
N ARG A 171 2.20 -11.37 -2.86
CA ARG A 171 1.20 -11.95 -3.75
C ARG A 171 -0.07 -12.35 -3.00
N LYS A 172 0.04 -13.07 -1.88
CA LYS A 172 -1.12 -13.47 -1.04
C LYS A 172 -1.92 -12.24 -0.57
N VAL A 173 -1.23 -11.17 -0.18
CA VAL A 173 -1.85 -9.89 0.21
C VAL A 173 -2.56 -9.24 -0.99
N ALA A 174 -1.90 -9.17 -2.15
CA ALA A 174 -2.51 -8.61 -3.35
C ALA A 174 -3.76 -9.39 -3.78
N GLU A 175 -3.72 -10.73 -3.74
CA GLU A 175 -4.86 -11.60 -4.05
C GLU A 175 -6.03 -11.38 -3.09
N PHE A 176 -5.77 -11.27 -1.78
CA PHE A 176 -6.80 -11.00 -0.77
C PHE A 176 -7.46 -9.62 -0.98
N TYR A 177 -6.66 -8.57 -1.20
CA TYR A 177 -7.16 -7.20 -1.30
C TYR A 177 -7.63 -6.82 -2.70
N ALA A 178 -7.36 -7.61 -3.74
CA ALA A 178 -7.74 -7.28 -5.12
C ALA A 178 -9.23 -6.97 -5.27
N LEU A 179 -10.10 -7.87 -4.82
CA LEU A 179 -11.55 -7.71 -4.98
C LEU A 179 -12.14 -6.62 -4.05
N PRO A 180 -11.82 -6.59 -2.73
CA PRO A 180 -12.27 -5.50 -1.85
C PRO A 180 -11.85 -4.12 -2.34
N THR A 181 -10.60 -3.98 -2.80
CA THR A 181 -10.06 -2.72 -3.32
C THR A 181 -10.76 -2.31 -4.61
N LEU A 182 -11.01 -3.25 -5.54
CA LEU A 182 -11.73 -2.96 -6.77
C LEU A 182 -13.14 -2.44 -6.49
N VAL A 183 -13.87 -3.11 -5.58
CA VAL A 183 -15.21 -2.71 -5.16
C VAL A 183 -15.20 -1.31 -4.52
N ALA A 184 -14.23 -1.04 -3.63
CA ALA A 184 -14.06 0.27 -3.00
C ALA A 184 -13.74 1.37 -4.02
N ILE A 185 -12.87 1.09 -5.00
CA ILE A 185 -12.51 2.04 -6.08
C ILE A 185 -13.74 2.38 -6.92
N LEU A 186 -14.53 1.38 -7.34
CA LEU A 186 -15.74 1.61 -8.12
C LEU A 186 -16.74 2.48 -7.36
N TYR A 187 -16.91 2.22 -6.06
CA TYR A 187 -17.75 3.04 -5.19
C TYR A 187 -17.24 4.47 -5.09
N PHE A 188 -15.95 4.65 -4.87
CA PHE A 188 -15.36 5.98 -4.77
C PHE A 188 -15.43 6.78 -6.06
N VAL A 189 -15.25 6.15 -7.23
CA VAL A 189 -15.41 6.83 -8.52
C VAL A 189 -16.86 7.31 -8.70
N ALA A 190 -17.84 6.49 -8.35
CA ALA A 190 -19.25 6.87 -8.43
C ALA A 190 -19.57 8.05 -7.50
N THR A 191 -19.13 7.97 -6.24
CA THR A 191 -19.34 9.01 -5.22
C THR A 191 -18.59 10.30 -5.55
N ALA A 192 -17.34 10.22 -6.01
CA ALA A 192 -16.56 11.39 -6.42
C ALA A 192 -17.20 12.11 -7.60
N THR A 193 -17.72 11.37 -8.58
CA THR A 193 -18.45 11.94 -9.73
C THR A 193 -19.70 12.68 -9.26
N TYR A 194 -20.47 12.08 -8.34
CA TYR A 194 -21.64 12.70 -7.73
C TYR A 194 -21.28 13.97 -6.96
N ASN A 195 -20.27 13.91 -6.09
CA ASN A 195 -19.83 15.07 -5.30
C ASN A 195 -19.31 16.21 -6.19
N LEU A 196 -18.56 15.88 -7.24
CA LEU A 196 -18.06 16.87 -8.20
C LEU A 196 -19.21 17.59 -8.91
N TYR A 197 -20.30 16.88 -9.26
CA TYR A 197 -21.50 17.50 -9.81
C TYR A 197 -22.09 18.55 -8.85
N TYR A 198 -22.18 18.27 -7.55
CA TYR A 198 -22.69 19.23 -6.56
C TYR A 198 -21.75 20.40 -6.33
N ILE A 199 -20.44 20.18 -6.34
CA ILE A 199 -19.43 21.25 -6.23
C ILE A 199 -19.51 22.19 -7.43
N LEU A 200 -19.71 21.66 -8.65
CA LEU A 200 -19.73 22.45 -9.89
C LEU A 200 -21.08 23.12 -10.17
N LYS A 201 -22.20 22.56 -9.69
CA LYS A 201 -23.56 23.10 -9.85
C LYS A 201 -23.69 24.61 -9.53
N PRO A 202 -23.17 25.15 -8.40
CA PRO A 202 -23.28 26.58 -8.10
C PRO A 202 -22.58 27.47 -9.14
N PHE A 203 -21.42 27.05 -9.65
CA PHE A 203 -20.64 27.81 -10.65
C PHE A 203 -21.36 27.90 -11.99
N VAL A 204 -22.03 26.82 -12.42
CA VAL A 204 -22.73 26.77 -13.71
C VAL A 204 -24.03 27.56 -13.66
N THR A 205 -24.70 27.58 -12.51
CA THR A 205 -26.08 28.11 -12.40
C THR A 205 -26.16 29.53 -11.84
N ASN A 206 -25.01 30.21 -11.75
CA ASN A 206 -24.86 31.62 -11.38
C ASN A 206 -25.60 31.98 -10.09
N ASN A 207 -25.47 31.13 -9.06
CA ASN A 207 -26.07 31.28 -7.73
C ASN A 207 -27.60 31.50 -7.68
N LYS A 208 -28.35 31.18 -8.75
CA LYS A 208 -29.83 31.29 -8.76
C LYS A 208 -30.55 30.31 -7.82
N TYR A 209 -29.81 29.40 -7.20
CA TYR A 209 -30.32 28.38 -6.29
C TYR A 209 -29.77 28.67 -4.88
N GLU A 210 -30.49 29.47 -4.11
CA GLU A 210 -30.12 29.92 -2.75
C GLU A 210 -30.24 28.82 -1.66
N GLU A 211 -30.56 27.57 -2.02
CA GLU A 211 -30.90 26.51 -1.06
C GLU A 211 -29.74 25.53 -0.73
N PHE A 212 -28.53 25.75 -1.23
CA PHE A 212 -27.39 24.94 -0.78
C PHE A 212 -26.84 25.46 0.54
N SER A 213 -27.09 24.72 1.62
CA SER A 213 -26.49 25.02 2.92
C SER A 213 -24.97 24.88 2.82
N ILE A 214 -24.24 25.81 3.45
CA ILE A 214 -22.77 25.79 3.55
C ILE A 214 -22.27 24.42 4.05
N PHE A 215 -23.07 23.77 4.91
CA PHE A 215 -22.79 22.44 5.43
C PHE A 215 -22.70 21.35 4.35
N VAL A 216 -23.61 21.33 3.36
CA VAL A 216 -23.55 20.36 2.24
C VAL A 216 -22.31 20.59 1.40
N TYR A 217 -21.87 21.84 1.24
CA TYR A 217 -20.63 22.14 0.52
C TYR A 217 -19.39 21.64 1.28
N ILE A 218 -19.34 21.83 2.60
CA ILE A 218 -18.26 21.32 3.44
C ILE A 218 -18.21 19.79 3.36
N GLU A 219 -19.36 19.11 3.51
CA GLU A 219 -19.46 17.65 3.46
C GLU A 219 -19.02 17.07 2.09
N THR A 220 -19.56 17.59 1.00
CA THR A 220 -19.21 17.16 -0.37
C THR A 220 -17.74 17.43 -0.70
N SER A 221 -17.19 18.55 -0.23
CA SER A 221 -15.78 18.88 -0.39
C SER A 221 -14.87 17.98 0.45
N SER A 222 -15.22 17.72 1.71
CA SER A 222 -14.46 16.84 2.61
C SER A 222 -14.42 15.41 2.09
N THR A 223 -15.57 14.86 1.66
CA THR A 223 -15.66 13.51 1.08
C THR A 223 -14.92 13.42 -0.27
N PHE A 224 -14.92 14.48 -1.09
CA PHE A 224 -14.11 14.51 -2.30
C PHE A 224 -12.60 14.51 -2.00
N LEU A 225 -12.15 15.37 -1.09
CA LEU A 225 -10.73 15.48 -0.70
C LEU A 225 -10.19 14.17 -0.09
N MET A 226 -10.99 13.51 0.75
CA MET A 226 -10.60 12.25 1.36
C MET A 226 -10.50 11.12 0.32
N THR A 227 -11.45 11.05 -0.61
CA THR A 227 -11.37 10.11 -1.74
C THR A 227 -10.08 10.32 -2.53
N PHE A 228 -9.73 11.58 -2.82
CA PHE A 228 -8.49 11.91 -3.51
C PHE A 228 -7.24 11.51 -2.72
N PHE A 229 -7.23 11.73 -1.40
CA PHE A 229 -6.14 11.33 -0.52
C PHE A 229 -5.94 9.80 -0.50
N ASP A 230 -7.02 9.03 -0.38
CA ASP A 230 -6.95 7.55 -0.38
C ASP A 230 -6.37 7.02 -1.69
N PHE A 231 -6.79 7.57 -2.84
CA PHE A 231 -6.21 7.20 -4.13
C PHE A 231 -4.74 7.57 -4.24
N LEU A 232 -4.35 8.78 -3.81
CA LEU A 232 -2.95 9.21 -3.84
C LEU A 232 -2.06 8.32 -2.97
N ALA A 233 -2.52 7.96 -1.76
CA ALA A 233 -1.80 7.08 -0.85
C ALA A 233 -1.60 5.68 -1.47
N LEU A 234 -2.67 5.11 -2.04
CA LEU A 234 -2.63 3.79 -2.69
C LEU A 234 -1.69 3.77 -3.91
N ILE A 235 -1.82 4.76 -4.80
CA ILE A 235 -0.99 4.87 -6.01
C ILE A 235 0.49 5.06 -5.62
N THR A 236 0.76 5.95 -4.68
CA THR A 236 2.12 6.23 -4.22
C THR A 236 2.79 4.98 -3.67
N ASN A 237 2.10 4.20 -2.84
CA ASN A 237 2.68 3.00 -2.24
C ASN A 237 2.83 1.86 -3.25
N THR A 238 1.90 1.71 -4.19
CA THR A 238 2.04 0.75 -5.30
C THR A 238 3.25 1.08 -6.18
N ILE A 239 3.45 2.35 -6.52
CA ILE A 239 4.62 2.82 -7.29
C ILE A 239 5.92 2.60 -6.51
N ARG A 240 5.92 2.91 -5.20
CA ARG A 240 7.10 2.72 -4.34
C ARG A 240 7.52 1.25 -4.26
N ILE A 241 6.57 0.33 -4.07
CA ILE A 241 6.85 -1.12 -4.07
C ILE A 241 7.40 -1.56 -5.41
N SER A 242 6.77 -1.18 -6.53
CA SER A 242 7.27 -1.54 -7.85
C SER A 242 8.70 -1.04 -8.09
N ARG A 243 9.02 0.17 -7.62
CA ARG A 243 10.37 0.73 -7.69
C ARG A 243 11.35 -0.05 -6.82
N GLU A 244 10.96 -0.38 -5.59
CA GLU A 244 11.83 -1.07 -4.65
C GLU A 244 12.15 -2.50 -5.10
N VAL A 245 11.16 -3.20 -5.65
CA VAL A 245 11.37 -4.53 -6.28
C VAL A 245 12.35 -4.45 -7.45
N LYS A 246 12.31 -3.37 -8.24
CA LYS A 246 13.30 -3.13 -9.31
C LYS A 246 14.70 -2.82 -8.76
N ASN A 247 14.78 -2.06 -7.66
CA ASN A 247 16.05 -1.72 -7.02
C ASN A 247 16.79 -2.97 -6.51
N ILE A 248 16.07 -4.01 -6.07
CA ILE A 248 16.68 -5.27 -5.63
C ILE A 248 17.52 -5.91 -6.75
N ALA A 249 17.01 -5.90 -7.98
CA ALA A 249 17.76 -6.45 -9.13
C ALA A 249 19.09 -5.71 -9.35
N LEU A 250 19.11 -4.38 -9.17
CA LEU A 250 20.34 -3.57 -9.24
C LEU A 250 21.29 -3.90 -8.09
N SER A 251 20.80 -3.99 -6.85
CA SER A 251 21.61 -4.35 -5.69
C SER A 251 22.25 -5.73 -5.82
N VAL A 252 21.51 -6.72 -6.36
CA VAL A 252 22.01 -8.07 -6.61
C VAL A 252 23.04 -8.09 -7.75
N HIS A 253 22.84 -7.31 -8.81
CA HIS A 253 23.83 -7.18 -9.89
C HIS A 253 25.15 -6.60 -9.39
N LEU A 254 25.10 -5.54 -8.59
CA LEU A 254 26.30 -4.93 -7.98
C LEU A 254 27.03 -5.92 -7.06
N LEU A 255 26.28 -6.75 -6.33
CA LEU A 255 26.86 -7.80 -5.49
C LEU A 255 27.52 -8.90 -6.33
N LEU A 256 26.94 -9.29 -7.47
CA LEU A 256 27.52 -10.24 -8.42
C LEU A 256 28.85 -9.72 -8.99
N ASP A 257 28.90 -8.45 -9.41
CA ASP A 257 30.11 -7.85 -10.00
C ASP A 257 31.27 -7.83 -9.00
N ARG A 258 31.02 -7.53 -7.72
CA ARG A 258 32.03 -7.61 -6.66
C ARG A 258 32.44 -9.04 -6.30
N CYS A 259 31.52 -9.99 -6.36
CA CYS A 259 31.80 -11.40 -6.02
C CYS A 259 32.40 -12.20 -7.18
N LYS A 260 32.76 -11.56 -8.30
CA LYS A 260 33.33 -12.20 -9.50
C LYS A 260 34.62 -12.98 -9.23
N GLU A 261 35.37 -12.60 -8.18
CA GLU A 261 36.60 -13.28 -7.75
C GLU A 261 36.36 -14.63 -7.04
N TYR A 262 35.13 -14.91 -6.57
CA TYR A 262 34.77 -16.14 -5.85
C TYR A 262 33.79 -17.00 -6.68
N PRO A 263 34.26 -18.02 -7.42
CA PRO A 263 33.43 -18.75 -8.38
C PRO A 263 32.26 -19.52 -7.74
N ARG A 264 32.37 -19.96 -6.49
CA ARG A 264 31.25 -20.60 -5.76
C ARG A 264 30.17 -19.59 -5.38
N VAL A 265 30.56 -18.44 -4.84
CA VAL A 265 29.66 -17.33 -4.50
C VAL A 265 28.93 -16.82 -5.75
N ARG A 266 29.67 -16.67 -6.87
CA ARG A 266 29.10 -16.28 -8.17
C ARG A 266 28.01 -17.21 -8.65
N ASN A 267 28.20 -18.53 -8.54
CA ASN A 267 27.20 -19.50 -8.99
C ASN A 267 25.93 -19.48 -8.12
N THR A 268 26.07 -19.28 -6.80
CA THR A 268 24.92 -19.11 -5.91
C THR A 268 24.15 -17.82 -6.22
N ILE A 269 24.85 -16.69 -6.38
CA ILE A 269 24.20 -15.41 -6.73
C ILE A 269 23.56 -15.47 -8.12
N ALA A 270 24.18 -16.10 -9.11
CA ALA A 270 23.61 -16.26 -10.45
C ALA A 270 22.28 -17.03 -10.42
N GLY A 271 22.17 -18.11 -9.64
CA GLY A 271 20.90 -18.81 -9.44
C GLY A 271 19.84 -17.92 -8.76
N THR A 272 20.29 -17.06 -7.85
CA THR A 272 19.45 -16.06 -7.18
C THR A 272 18.90 -15.04 -8.19
N ILE A 273 19.76 -14.51 -9.08
CA ILE A 273 19.41 -13.55 -10.14
C ILE A 273 18.38 -14.13 -11.11
N VAL A 274 18.51 -15.40 -11.49
CA VAL A 274 17.51 -16.07 -12.34
C VAL A 274 16.15 -16.11 -11.64
N THR A 275 16.14 -16.33 -10.33
CA THR A 275 14.91 -16.33 -9.52
C THR A 275 14.31 -14.92 -9.44
N TYR A 276 15.15 -13.89 -9.25
CA TYR A 276 14.73 -12.49 -9.28
C TYR A 276 14.17 -12.08 -10.64
N LEU A 277 14.81 -12.46 -11.75
CA LEU A 277 14.34 -12.19 -13.11
C LEU A 277 12.98 -12.85 -13.38
N LEU A 278 12.78 -14.10 -12.93
CA LEU A 278 11.49 -14.78 -13.04
C LEU A 278 10.40 -14.07 -12.25
N ILE A 279 10.69 -13.66 -11.00
CA ILE A 279 9.76 -12.90 -10.16
C ILE A 279 9.44 -11.54 -10.80
N LEU A 280 10.45 -10.84 -11.33
CA LEU A 280 10.27 -9.51 -11.93
C LEU A 280 9.46 -9.58 -13.23
N VAL A 281 9.59 -10.66 -14.02
CA VAL A 281 8.72 -10.93 -15.17
C VAL A 281 7.28 -11.19 -14.73
N GLN A 282 7.05 -11.96 -13.65
CA GLN A 282 5.72 -12.20 -13.10
C GLN A 282 5.05 -10.91 -12.61
N PHE A 283 5.78 -10.02 -11.92
CA PHE A 283 5.26 -8.72 -11.48
C PHE A 283 5.06 -7.70 -12.61
N ARG A 284 5.59 -7.95 -13.81
CA ARG A 284 5.36 -7.08 -14.99
C ARG A 284 4.13 -7.48 -15.80
N LEU A 285 3.61 -8.69 -15.58
CA LEU A 285 2.47 -9.28 -16.29
C LEU A 285 1.15 -9.20 -15.50
N ILE A 286 1.21 -8.74 -14.24
CA ILE A 286 0.06 -8.34 -13.43
C ILE A 286 -0.14 -6.83 -13.59
#